data_AF-A0A523XA88-F1
#
_entry.id   AF-A0A523XA88-F1
#
_cell.length_a   1.000
_cell.length_b   1.000
_cell.length_c   1.000
_cell.angle_alpha   90.00
_cell.angle_beta   90.00
_cell.angle_gamma   90.00
#
_symmetry.space_group_name_H-M   'P 1'
#
loop_
_entity.id
_entity.type
_entity.pdbx_description
1 polymer ?
#
loop_
_entity_poly.entity_id
_entity_poly.type
_entity_poly.pdbx_seq_one_letter_code
_entity_poly.pdbx_strand_id
1 'polypeptide(L)'
;MEPNNQGDEALLEENIPVMLENVPLNERDALIVEMYEDGLSTYEIAIELELNRHTVSRVLKENKIETRTIADYHKFKHEDIEDLFNRGKSKHEIAKELGLTYYTVRKVLEDRGFIRNRKDKETLRIANYVQMKNRGYDNEAISIYLGLNDVKQLNKLIRNSTVNVTAVRQKTKKIESLPDIVRDRLEGKTIHDISMKYNLYILDVIDILYEFGLTIAKYKEIYVYHKQGKTIEQISEKLELSVFTVRRVIN
;
A
#
# COMPACT_ATOMS: atom_id res chain seq x y z
N MET A 1 -46.25 35.91 -34.65
CA MET A 1 -46.04 34.53 -35.16
C MET A 1 -45.76 33.68 -33.94
N GLU A 2 -46.78 33.01 -33.43
CA GLU A 2 -46.67 32.11 -32.28
C GLU A 2 -46.38 30.70 -32.78
N PRO A 3 -45.42 29.96 -32.20
CA PRO A 3 -45.19 28.58 -32.59
C PRO A 3 -46.27 27.69 -31.96
N ASN A 4 -47.05 27.08 -32.83
CA ASN A 4 -48.09 26.11 -32.52
C ASN A 4 -47.41 24.80 -32.07
N ASN A 5 -47.42 24.54 -30.76
CA ASN A 5 -46.84 23.35 -30.13
C ASN A 5 -47.91 22.24 -30.05
N GLN A 6 -48.30 21.73 -31.22
CA GLN A 6 -49.16 20.55 -31.37
C GLN A 6 -48.42 19.53 -32.22
N GLY A 7 -47.92 18.48 -31.59
CA GLY A 7 -47.37 17.34 -32.31
C GLY A 7 -46.48 16.48 -31.44
N ASP A 8 -46.99 15.30 -31.12
CA ASP A 8 -46.25 14.09 -30.75
C ASP A 8 -46.17 13.73 -29.27
N GLU A 9 -47.35 13.68 -28.64
CA GLU A 9 -47.64 12.76 -27.53
C GLU A 9 -48.09 11.40 -28.11
N ALA A 10 -47.22 10.77 -28.90
CA ALA A 10 -47.41 9.39 -29.35
C ALA A 10 -47.10 8.47 -28.16
N LEU A 11 -48.18 8.07 -27.49
CA LEU A 11 -48.26 7.05 -26.45
C LEU A 11 -47.49 5.79 -26.87
N LEU A 12 -46.24 5.68 -26.41
CA LEU A 12 -45.60 4.38 -26.19
C LEU A 12 -46.18 3.82 -24.89
N GLU A 13 -47.43 3.37 -24.93
CA GLU A 13 -47.94 2.36 -24.02
C GLU A 13 -47.26 1.03 -24.38
N GLU A 14 -45.96 0.95 -24.09
CA GLU A 14 -45.25 -0.32 -24.10
C GLU A 14 -45.85 -1.18 -23.00
N ASN A 15 -46.55 -2.22 -23.45
CA ASN A 15 -46.93 -3.44 -22.75
C ASN A 15 -45.94 -3.78 -21.61
N ILE A 16 -46.22 -3.28 -20.40
CA ILE A 16 -45.51 -3.71 -19.20
C ILE A 16 -46.06 -5.09 -18.87
N PRO A 17 -45.23 -6.15 -18.87
CA PRO A 17 -45.68 -7.49 -18.55
C PRO A 17 -46.15 -7.56 -17.09
N VAL A 18 -47.48 -7.62 -16.90
CA VAL A 18 -48.14 -7.88 -15.62
C VAL A 18 -47.79 -9.31 -15.18
N MET A 19 -46.73 -9.48 -14.39
CA MET A 19 -46.23 -10.79 -13.97
C MET A 19 -46.02 -10.92 -12.45
N LEU A 20 -46.82 -10.25 -11.60
CA LEU A 20 -46.73 -10.43 -10.14
C LEU A 20 -48.05 -10.42 -9.35
N GLU A 21 -49.23 -10.39 -9.99
CA GLU A 21 -50.50 -10.21 -9.25
C GLU A 21 -50.93 -11.38 -8.35
N ASN A 22 -50.26 -12.55 -8.39
CA ASN A 22 -50.70 -13.74 -7.62
C ASN A 22 -49.62 -14.45 -6.79
N VAL A 23 -48.46 -13.81 -6.56
CA VAL A 23 -47.47 -14.37 -5.62
C VAL A 23 -47.96 -14.10 -4.18
N PRO A 24 -48.13 -15.13 -3.33
CA PRO A 24 -48.50 -14.90 -1.93
C PRO A 24 -47.47 -13.95 -1.31
N LEU A 25 -47.97 -12.92 -0.61
CA LEU A 25 -47.17 -11.78 -0.10
C LEU A 25 -45.85 -12.20 0.57
N ASN A 26 -45.81 -13.39 1.15
CA ASN A 26 -44.64 -13.97 1.82
C ASN A 26 -43.46 -14.37 0.90
N GLU A 27 -43.68 -14.81 -0.34
CA GLU A 27 -42.58 -15.31 -1.19
C GLU A 27 -41.76 -14.15 -1.78
N ARG A 28 -42.43 -13.08 -2.23
CA ARG A 28 -41.76 -11.88 -2.72
C ARG A 28 -40.96 -11.19 -1.62
N ASP A 29 -41.54 -11.11 -0.42
CA ASP A 29 -40.90 -10.44 0.70
C ASP A 29 -39.67 -11.24 1.18
N ALA A 30 -39.71 -12.58 1.13
CA ALA A 30 -38.54 -13.43 1.38
C ALA A 30 -37.43 -13.20 0.35
N LEU A 31 -37.76 -13.09 -0.94
CA LEU A 31 -36.78 -12.80 -1.99
C LEU A 31 -36.12 -11.41 -1.82
N ILE A 32 -36.88 -10.40 -1.40
CA ILE A 32 -36.33 -9.07 -1.07
C ILE A 32 -35.30 -9.16 0.04
N VAL A 33 -35.57 -9.97 1.07
CA VAL A 33 -34.65 -10.20 2.19
C VAL A 33 -33.38 -10.90 1.71
N GLU A 34 -33.51 -11.99 0.95
CA GLU A 34 -32.39 -12.76 0.40
C GLU A 34 -31.48 -11.89 -0.47
N MET A 35 -32.03 -11.17 -1.46
CA MET A 35 -31.25 -10.27 -2.32
C MET A 35 -30.55 -9.16 -1.52
N TYR A 36 -31.17 -8.69 -0.44
CA TYR A 36 -30.56 -7.70 0.44
C TYR A 36 -29.38 -8.28 1.20
N GLU A 37 -29.54 -9.47 1.78
CA GLU A 37 -28.47 -10.20 2.48
C GLU A 37 -27.30 -10.53 1.54
N ASP A 38 -27.58 -10.82 0.26
CA ASP A 38 -26.57 -11.01 -0.80
C ASP A 38 -25.78 -9.75 -1.17
N GLY A 39 -26.14 -8.59 -0.61
CA GLY A 39 -25.36 -7.37 -0.75
C GLY A 39 -25.99 -6.33 -1.67
N LEU A 40 -27.10 -6.63 -2.36
CA LEU A 40 -27.75 -5.66 -3.23
C LEU A 40 -28.34 -4.50 -2.44
N SER A 41 -28.31 -3.31 -3.05
CA SER A 41 -28.93 -2.12 -2.49
C SER A 41 -30.44 -2.13 -2.69
N THR A 42 -31.17 -1.42 -1.82
CA THR A 42 -32.63 -1.21 -1.97
C THR A 42 -33.05 -0.65 -3.33
N TYR A 43 -32.14 0.03 -4.05
CA TYR A 43 -32.39 0.57 -5.38
C TYR A 43 -32.22 -0.49 -6.47
N GLU A 44 -31.16 -1.32 -6.40
CA GLU A 44 -30.96 -2.44 -7.33
C GLU A 44 -32.09 -3.46 -7.21
N ILE A 45 -32.48 -3.83 -5.97
CA ILE A 45 -33.62 -4.73 -5.72
C ILE A 45 -34.91 -4.15 -6.29
N ALA A 46 -35.11 -2.84 -6.16
CA ALA A 46 -36.29 -2.16 -6.69
C ALA A 46 -36.34 -2.20 -8.23
N ILE A 47 -35.20 -2.06 -8.91
CA ILE A 47 -35.12 -2.20 -10.37
C ILE A 47 -35.37 -3.64 -10.78
N GLU A 48 -34.66 -4.59 -10.16
CA GLU A 48 -34.70 -6.01 -10.53
C GLU A 48 -36.10 -6.62 -10.37
N LEU A 49 -36.82 -6.22 -9.31
CA LEU A 49 -38.17 -6.70 -9.02
C LEU A 49 -39.28 -5.78 -9.56
N GLU A 50 -38.92 -4.71 -10.28
CA GLU A 50 -39.85 -3.68 -10.77
C GLU A 50 -40.74 -3.09 -9.66
N LEU A 51 -40.18 -2.92 -8.45
CA LEU A 51 -40.87 -2.40 -7.29
C LEU A 51 -40.51 -0.94 -7.01
N ASN A 52 -41.42 -0.23 -6.33
CA ASN A 52 -41.05 1.05 -5.73
C ASN A 52 -40.04 0.82 -4.60
N ARG A 53 -38.97 1.62 -4.55
CA ARG A 53 -37.95 1.59 -3.48
C ARG A 53 -38.54 1.69 -2.07
N HIS A 54 -39.67 2.41 -1.91
CA HIS A 54 -40.38 2.48 -0.64
C HIS A 54 -40.98 1.14 -0.21
N THR A 55 -41.44 0.32 -1.16
CA THR A 55 -41.94 -1.04 -0.91
C THR A 55 -40.81 -1.91 -0.37
N VAL A 56 -39.66 -1.92 -1.04
CA VAL A 56 -38.47 -2.66 -0.58
C VAL A 56 -38.07 -2.24 0.84
N SER A 57 -38.00 -0.93 1.08
CA SER A 57 -37.65 -0.40 2.41
C SER A 57 -38.67 -0.78 3.49
N ARG A 58 -39.96 -0.80 3.14
CA ARG A 58 -41.04 -1.22 4.06
C ARG A 58 -40.90 -2.70 4.41
N VAL A 59 -40.69 -3.57 3.43
CA VAL A 59 -40.51 -5.03 3.61
C VAL A 59 -39.32 -5.32 4.53
N LEU A 60 -38.18 -4.67 4.31
CA LEU A 60 -37.01 -4.82 5.18
C LEU A 60 -37.32 -4.40 6.63
N LYS A 61 -38.04 -3.28 6.80
CA LYS A 61 -38.44 -2.78 8.12
C LYS A 61 -39.43 -3.71 8.83
N GLU A 62 -40.41 -4.27 8.12
CA GLU A 62 -41.40 -5.23 8.64
C GLU A 62 -40.72 -6.53 9.09
N ASN A 63 -39.66 -6.94 8.40
CA ASN A 63 -38.80 -8.07 8.77
C ASN A 63 -37.71 -7.73 9.79
N LYS A 64 -37.72 -6.51 10.35
CA LYS A 64 -36.74 -6.02 11.35
C LYS A 64 -35.29 -6.04 10.86
N ILE A 65 -35.07 -5.90 9.56
CA ILE A 65 -33.74 -5.77 8.97
C ILE A 65 -33.38 -4.29 8.92
N GLU A 66 -32.27 -3.93 9.56
CA GLU A 66 -31.76 -2.57 9.51
C GLU A 66 -31.22 -2.25 8.12
N THR A 67 -31.75 -1.20 7.50
CA THR A 67 -31.26 -0.75 6.21
C THR A 67 -29.88 -0.08 6.38
N ARG A 68 -28.86 -0.65 5.73
CA ARG A 68 -27.54 -0.06 5.50
C ARG A 68 -27.65 1.41 5.16
N THR A 69 -26.93 2.22 5.91
CA THR A 69 -26.77 3.63 5.61
C THR A 69 -25.82 3.81 4.42
N ILE A 70 -25.78 5.02 3.87
CA ILE A 70 -24.80 5.40 2.84
C ILE A 70 -23.36 5.16 3.35
N ALA A 71 -23.12 5.36 4.66
CA ALA A 71 -21.81 5.12 5.27
C ALA A 71 -21.43 3.63 5.24
N ASP A 72 -22.37 2.73 5.48
CA ASP A 72 -22.13 1.28 5.47
C ASP A 72 -21.82 0.78 4.06
N TYR A 73 -22.51 1.32 3.05
CA TYR A 73 -22.24 1.01 1.64
C TYR A 73 -20.81 1.39 1.24
N HIS A 74 -20.34 2.57 1.68
CA HIS A 74 -18.96 2.98 1.45
C HIS A 74 -17.97 2.05 2.14
N LYS A 75 -18.26 1.61 3.38
CA LYS A 75 -17.38 0.70 4.12
C LYS A 75 -17.17 -0.64 3.40
N PHE A 76 -18.24 -1.24 2.85
CA PHE A 76 -18.15 -2.52 2.14
C PHE A 76 -17.22 -2.42 0.91
N LYS A 77 -17.39 -1.35 0.12
CA LYS A 77 -16.51 -1.09 -1.02
C LYS A 77 -15.06 -0.80 -0.64
N HIS A 78 -14.78 -0.38 0.60
CA HIS A 78 -13.40 -0.15 1.03
C HIS A 78 -12.63 -1.45 1.23
N GLU A 79 -13.28 -2.52 1.69
CA GLU A 79 -12.64 -3.83 1.87
C GLU A 79 -12.29 -4.46 0.51
N ASP A 80 -13.20 -4.39 -0.47
CA ASP A 80 -12.93 -4.85 -1.84
C ASP A 80 -11.78 -4.09 -2.51
N ILE A 81 -11.66 -2.78 -2.26
CA ILE A 81 -10.55 -1.96 -2.76
C ILE A 81 -9.21 -2.48 -2.22
N GLU A 82 -9.15 -2.83 -0.93
CA GLU A 82 -7.94 -3.35 -0.30
C GLU A 82 -7.55 -4.72 -0.84
N ASP A 83 -8.52 -5.62 -0.94
CA ASP A 83 -8.30 -6.97 -1.45
C ASP A 83 -7.80 -6.96 -2.89
N LEU A 84 -8.41 -6.15 -3.77
CA LEU A 84 -7.95 -6.03 -5.16
C LEU A 84 -6.57 -5.37 -5.25
N PHE A 85 -6.27 -4.40 -4.38
CA PHE A 85 -4.94 -3.77 -4.33
C PHE A 85 -3.86 -4.74 -3.84
N ASN A 86 -4.15 -5.54 -2.82
CA ASN A 86 -3.25 -6.58 -2.29
C ASN A 86 -2.99 -7.70 -3.31
N ARG A 87 -3.95 -7.96 -4.21
CA ARG A 87 -3.76 -8.85 -5.38
C ARG A 87 -2.93 -8.22 -6.51
N GLY A 88 -2.45 -6.99 -6.34
CA GLY A 88 -1.57 -6.31 -7.27
C GLY A 88 -2.28 -5.54 -8.40
N LYS A 89 -3.60 -5.39 -8.36
CA LYS A 89 -4.32 -4.57 -9.36
C LYS A 89 -3.96 -3.10 -9.20
N SER A 90 -3.88 -2.40 -10.33
CA SER A 90 -3.68 -0.96 -10.34
C SER A 90 -4.96 -0.22 -9.91
N LYS A 91 -4.81 1.00 -9.37
CA LYS A 91 -5.94 1.86 -8.98
C LYS A 91 -7.00 2.07 -10.08
N HIS A 92 -6.57 2.11 -11.35
CA HIS A 92 -7.49 2.31 -12.48
C HIS A 92 -8.29 1.06 -12.77
N GLU A 93 -7.68 -0.13 -12.68
CA GLU A 93 -8.38 -1.41 -12.82
C GLU A 93 -9.40 -1.59 -11.70
N ILE A 94 -9.01 -1.32 -10.45
CA ILE A 94 -9.91 -1.37 -9.29
C ILE A 94 -11.12 -0.43 -9.48
N ALA A 95 -10.86 0.80 -9.93
CA ALA A 95 -11.91 1.78 -10.20
C ALA A 95 -12.91 1.30 -11.26
N LYS A 96 -12.41 0.73 -12.36
CA LYS A 96 -13.24 0.20 -13.44
C LYS A 96 -14.08 -1.00 -12.99
N GLU A 97 -13.48 -1.91 -12.21
CA GLU A 97 -14.11 -3.14 -11.76
C GLU A 97 -15.21 -2.91 -10.72
N LEU A 98 -15.00 -1.95 -9.80
CA LEU A 98 -15.97 -1.62 -8.75
C LEU A 98 -16.98 -0.52 -9.14
N GLY A 99 -16.90 -0.01 -10.38
CA GLY A 99 -17.70 1.11 -10.85
C GLY A 99 -17.49 2.40 -10.04
N LEU A 100 -16.25 2.64 -9.60
CA LEU A 100 -15.87 3.79 -8.77
C LEU A 100 -15.01 4.78 -9.54
N THR A 101 -14.94 6.02 -9.04
CA THR A 101 -13.98 6.98 -9.57
C THR A 101 -12.57 6.65 -9.06
N TYR A 102 -11.55 6.92 -9.89
CA TYR A 102 -10.14 6.80 -9.49
C TYR A 102 -9.83 7.56 -8.20
N TYR A 103 -10.45 8.74 -8.01
CA TYR A 103 -10.25 9.56 -6.82
C TYR A 103 -10.75 8.87 -5.56
N THR A 104 -11.91 8.21 -5.61
CA THR A 104 -12.46 7.42 -4.51
C THR A 104 -11.48 6.31 -4.11
N VAL A 105 -11.03 5.50 -5.08
CA VAL A 105 -10.08 4.40 -4.82
C VAL A 105 -8.79 4.91 -4.20
N ARG A 106 -8.22 5.99 -4.77
CA ARG A 106 -7.00 6.61 -4.23
C ARG A 106 -7.19 7.07 -2.78
N LYS A 107 -8.30 7.76 -2.48
CA LYS A 107 -8.57 8.31 -1.15
C LYS A 107 -8.71 7.19 -0.11
N VAL A 108 -9.44 6.13 -0.42
CA VAL A 108 -9.59 4.96 0.46
C VAL A 108 -8.24 4.35 0.78
N LEU A 109 -7.40 4.15 -0.24
CA LEU A 109 -6.05 3.60 -0.05
C LEU A 109 -5.10 4.54 0.71
N GLU A 110 -5.28 5.87 0.59
CA GLU A 110 -4.55 6.87 1.39
C GLU A 110 -5.00 6.83 2.87
N ASP A 111 -6.31 6.84 3.11
CA ASP A 111 -6.92 6.83 4.46
C ASP A 111 -6.55 5.53 5.22
N ARG A 112 -6.40 4.41 4.51
CA ARG A 112 -5.98 3.11 5.05
C ARG A 112 -4.45 2.92 5.07
N GLY A 113 -3.68 3.88 4.57
CA GLY A 113 -2.21 3.89 4.64
C GLY A 113 -1.48 3.00 3.62
N PHE A 114 -2.19 2.37 2.67
CA PHE A 114 -1.60 1.62 1.56
C PHE A 114 -0.83 2.51 0.59
N ILE A 115 -1.35 3.73 0.38
CA ILE A 115 -0.67 4.76 -0.41
C ILE A 115 -0.26 5.88 0.53
N ARG A 116 1.04 6.02 0.74
CA ARG A 116 1.58 7.20 1.42
C ARG A 116 1.41 8.40 0.51
N ASN A 117 0.80 9.47 1.01
CA ASN A 117 0.69 10.72 0.27
C ASN A 117 2.11 11.19 -0.10
N ARG A 118 2.26 11.95 -1.19
CA ARG A 118 3.56 12.53 -1.56
C ARG A 118 4.15 13.33 -0.39
N LYS A 119 3.28 14.03 0.35
CA LYS A 119 3.64 14.73 1.59
C LYS A 119 4.16 13.77 2.65
N ASP A 120 3.53 12.61 2.84
CA ASP A 120 3.97 11.62 3.84
C ASP A 120 5.33 11.01 3.47
N LYS A 121 5.59 10.79 2.17
CA LYS A 121 6.91 10.36 1.70
C LYS A 121 7.97 11.42 1.97
N GLU A 122 7.62 12.70 1.82
CA GLU A 122 8.49 13.83 2.16
C GLU A 122 8.76 13.89 3.66
N THR A 123 7.71 13.84 4.49
CA THR A 123 7.77 13.80 5.95
C THR A 123 8.62 12.65 6.46
N LEU A 124 8.44 11.45 5.89
CA LEU A 124 9.25 10.27 6.25
C LEU A 124 10.72 10.46 5.87
N ARG A 125 11.01 11.02 4.69
CA ARG A 125 12.39 11.33 4.29
C ARG A 125 13.02 12.36 5.24
N ILE A 126 12.27 13.36 5.69
CA ILE A 126 12.73 14.36 6.65
C ILE A 126 12.97 13.71 8.03
N ALA A 127 12.07 12.84 8.49
CA ALA A 127 12.24 12.11 9.75
C ALA A 127 13.51 11.23 9.72
N ASN A 128 13.70 10.47 8.63
CA ASN A 128 14.90 9.66 8.42
C ASN A 128 16.16 10.53 8.32
N TYR A 129 16.09 11.68 7.64
CA TYR A 129 17.18 12.66 7.62
C TYR A 129 17.57 13.10 9.03
N VAL A 130 16.60 13.51 9.86
CA VAL A 130 16.86 13.93 11.25
C VAL A 130 17.49 12.80 12.06
N GLN A 131 16.97 11.58 11.94
CA GLN A 131 17.51 10.40 12.62
C GLN A 131 18.96 10.13 12.23
N MET A 132 19.26 10.05 10.93
CA MET A 132 20.62 9.83 10.45
C MET A 132 21.55 10.98 10.82
N LYS A 133 21.05 12.22 10.78
CA LYS A 133 21.85 13.38 11.16
C LYS A 133 22.21 13.35 12.65
N ASN A 134 21.27 12.95 13.51
CA ASN A 134 21.50 12.73 14.95
C ASN A 134 22.53 11.61 15.21
N ARG A 135 22.59 10.61 14.32
CA ARG A 135 23.61 9.55 14.37
C ARG A 135 24.98 9.99 13.82
N GLY A 136 25.11 11.20 13.29
CA GLY A 136 26.38 11.77 12.83
C GLY A 136 26.70 11.54 11.36
N TYR A 137 25.76 11.03 10.55
CA TYR A 137 25.96 10.83 9.13
C TYR A 137 26.08 12.18 8.39
N ASP A 138 26.94 12.23 7.38
CA ASP A 138 27.04 13.39 6.49
C ASP A 138 25.87 13.45 5.50
N ASN A 139 25.73 14.59 4.83
CA ASN A 139 24.59 14.81 3.94
C ASN A 139 24.69 13.98 2.65
N GLU A 140 25.88 13.52 2.27
CA GLU A 140 26.09 12.71 1.07
C GLU A 140 25.57 11.29 1.31
N ALA A 141 25.99 10.64 2.40
CA ALA A 141 25.49 9.35 2.83
C ALA A 141 23.97 9.36 3.03
N ILE A 142 23.43 10.40 3.68
CA ILE A 142 21.98 10.54 3.87
C ILE A 142 21.26 10.70 2.52
N SER A 143 21.82 11.45 1.57
CA SER A 143 21.20 11.63 0.25
C SER A 143 21.07 10.30 -0.51
N ILE A 144 22.12 9.47 -0.49
CA ILE A 144 22.14 8.14 -1.10
C ILE A 144 21.11 7.23 -0.41
N TYR A 145 21.09 7.21 0.92
CA TYR A 145 20.14 6.40 1.70
C TYR A 145 18.67 6.74 1.40
N LEU A 146 18.35 8.03 1.23
CA LEU A 146 17.00 8.48 0.91
C LEU A 146 16.61 8.29 -0.57
N GLY A 147 17.52 7.73 -1.38
CA GLY A 147 17.34 7.55 -2.82
C GLY A 147 17.24 8.87 -3.57
N LEU A 148 18.06 9.84 -3.19
CA LEU A 148 18.19 11.13 -3.86
C LEU A 148 19.45 11.12 -4.75
N ASN A 149 19.38 11.79 -5.89
CA ASN A 149 20.48 11.76 -6.86
C ASN A 149 21.66 12.63 -6.44
N ASP A 150 21.39 13.68 -5.66
CA ASP A 150 22.42 14.60 -5.20
C ASP A 150 22.04 15.25 -3.86
N VAL A 151 23.05 15.88 -3.23
CA VAL A 151 22.89 16.63 -1.98
C VAL A 151 22.03 17.89 -2.16
N LYS A 152 21.88 18.42 -3.39
CA LYS A 152 21.04 19.59 -3.66
C LYS A 152 19.55 19.24 -3.50
N GLN A 153 19.13 18.06 -3.93
CA GLN A 153 17.79 17.53 -3.73
C GLN A 153 17.50 17.36 -2.23
N LEU A 154 18.48 16.87 -1.47
CA LEU A 154 18.36 16.77 -0.01
C LEU A 154 18.21 18.15 0.64
N ASN A 155 19.04 19.13 0.27
CA ASN A 155 18.94 20.48 0.80
C ASN A 155 17.62 21.17 0.42
N LYS A 156 17.09 20.90 -0.78
CA LYS A 156 15.77 21.37 -1.21
C LYS A 156 14.64 20.74 -0.39
N LEU A 157 14.70 19.42 -0.18
CA LEU A 157 13.78 18.67 0.68
C LEU A 157 13.71 19.29 2.09
N ILE A 158 14.87 19.53 2.67
CA ILE A 158 15.01 20.13 4.00
C ILE A 158 14.44 21.56 4.04
N ARG A 159 14.78 22.39 3.05
CA ARG A 159 14.32 23.79 2.98
C ARG A 159 12.81 23.89 2.85
N ASN A 160 12.20 22.96 2.11
CA ASN A 160 10.75 22.92 1.92
C ASN A 160 10.01 22.29 3.10
N SER A 161 10.74 21.67 4.03
CA SER A 161 10.13 21.08 5.22
C SER A 161 9.69 22.16 6.21
N THR A 162 8.58 21.92 6.90
CA THR A 162 8.15 22.73 8.06
C THR A 162 8.96 22.42 9.32
N VAL A 163 9.81 21.39 9.28
CA VAL A 163 10.59 20.91 10.43
C VAL A 163 11.85 21.76 10.56
N ASN A 164 12.03 22.37 11.74
CA ASN A 164 13.24 23.11 12.04
C ASN A 164 14.42 22.16 12.32
N VAL A 165 15.10 21.74 11.25
CA VAL A 165 16.30 20.89 11.33
C VAL A 165 17.55 21.62 11.85
N THR A 166 17.53 22.95 12.03
CA THR A 166 18.72 23.69 12.48
C THR A 166 19.10 23.36 13.92
N ALA A 167 18.15 22.88 14.72
CA ALA A 167 18.37 22.38 16.07
C ALA A 167 19.11 21.03 16.10
N VAL A 168 19.16 20.31 14.97
CA VAL A 168 19.93 19.07 14.79
C VAL A 168 21.41 19.43 14.59
N ARG A 169 22.01 20.07 15.60
CA ARG A 169 23.35 20.66 15.51
C ARG A 169 24.40 19.71 16.12
N GLN A 170 25.14 19.07 15.21
CA GLN A 170 26.51 18.54 15.32
C GLN A 170 26.94 17.97 16.68
N LYS A 171 26.44 16.78 17.03
CA LYS A 171 27.36 15.75 17.55
C LYS A 171 27.80 14.87 16.40
N THR A 172 28.47 15.47 15.41
CA THR A 172 29.16 14.70 14.37
C THR A 172 30.33 13.98 15.03
N LYS A 173 30.09 12.79 15.58
CA LYS A 173 31.13 11.77 15.55
C LYS A 173 31.41 11.56 14.07
N LYS A 174 32.60 11.92 13.62
CA LYS A 174 33.08 11.64 12.26
C LYS A 174 33.04 10.11 12.11
N ILE A 175 31.98 9.56 11.52
CA ILE A 175 31.95 8.14 11.13
C ILE A 175 32.64 8.10 9.76
N GLU A 176 33.96 8.24 9.75
CA GLU A 176 34.77 8.23 8.53
C GLU A 176 34.83 6.86 7.83
N SER A 177 34.16 5.83 8.34
CA SER A 177 34.49 4.46 8.00
C SER A 177 33.33 3.54 7.63
N LEU A 178 32.11 4.04 7.37
CA LEU A 178 31.01 3.17 6.93
C LEU A 178 31.40 2.25 5.74
N PRO A 179 32.12 2.73 4.71
CA PRO A 179 32.65 1.87 3.65
C PRO A 179 33.69 0.86 4.15
N ASP A 180 34.51 1.24 5.12
CA ASP A 180 35.59 0.39 5.63
C ASP A 180 35.09 -0.66 6.62
N ILE A 181 34.01 -0.40 7.36
CA ILE A 181 33.31 -1.37 8.23
C ILE A 181 32.76 -2.53 7.38
N VAL A 182 32.12 -2.19 6.27
CA VAL A 182 31.61 -3.15 5.29
C VAL A 182 32.76 -3.92 4.64
N ARG A 183 33.84 -3.23 4.24
CA ARG A 183 35.04 -3.86 3.65
C ARG A 183 35.71 -4.83 4.64
N ASP A 184 35.95 -4.40 5.87
CA ASP A 184 36.52 -5.21 6.94
C ASP A 184 35.69 -6.48 7.20
N ARG A 185 34.36 -6.36 7.10
CA ARG A 185 33.48 -7.53 7.23
C ARG A 185 33.62 -8.49 6.06
N LEU A 186 33.73 -7.98 4.84
CA LEU A 186 33.97 -8.77 3.63
C LEU A 186 35.36 -9.43 3.64
N GLU A 187 36.35 -8.80 4.27
CA GLU A 187 37.69 -9.35 4.55
C GLU A 187 37.67 -10.43 5.67
N GLY A 188 36.51 -10.73 6.24
CA GLY A 188 36.32 -11.82 7.20
C GLY A 188 36.51 -11.45 8.67
N LYS A 189 36.71 -10.16 9.01
CA LYS A 189 36.86 -9.73 10.41
C LYS A 189 35.57 -9.98 11.20
N THR A 190 35.72 -10.33 12.48
CA THR A 190 34.54 -10.56 13.34
C THR A 190 33.86 -9.23 13.69
N ILE A 191 32.58 -9.29 14.04
CA ILE A 191 31.82 -8.10 14.47
C ILE A 191 32.47 -7.46 15.70
N HIS A 192 33.08 -8.27 16.57
CA HIS A 192 33.83 -7.79 17.72
C HIS A 192 35.10 -7.02 17.31
N ASP A 193 35.89 -7.55 16.37
CA ASP A 193 37.09 -6.88 15.87
C ASP A 193 36.76 -5.53 15.22
N ILE A 194 35.68 -5.50 14.43
CA ILE A 194 35.18 -4.29 13.77
C ILE A 194 34.69 -3.28 14.83
N SER A 195 33.93 -3.74 15.83
CA SER A 195 33.46 -2.92 16.95
C SER A 195 34.64 -2.26 17.69
N MET A 196 35.69 -3.02 17.98
CA MET A 196 36.89 -2.51 18.64
C MET A 196 37.68 -1.54 17.74
N LYS A 197 37.88 -1.88 16.46
CA LYS A 197 38.66 -1.06 15.52
C LYS A 197 38.02 0.32 15.27
N TYR A 198 36.69 0.38 15.19
CA TYR A 198 35.95 1.61 14.89
C TYR A 198 35.32 2.28 16.12
N ASN A 199 35.56 1.73 17.32
CA ASN A 199 34.99 2.23 18.59
C ASN A 199 33.46 2.40 18.52
N LEU A 200 32.78 1.36 18.03
CA LEU A 200 31.32 1.27 17.89
C LEU A 200 30.78 0.19 18.82
N TYR A 201 29.54 0.33 19.29
CA TYR A 201 28.89 -0.77 19.98
C TYR A 201 28.59 -1.90 18.98
N ILE A 202 28.64 -3.15 19.46
CA ILE A 202 28.40 -4.34 18.63
C ILE A 202 27.05 -4.26 17.91
N LEU A 203 26.01 -3.74 18.57
CA LEU A 203 24.69 -3.55 17.96
C LEU A 203 24.72 -2.55 16.80
N ASP A 204 25.45 -1.45 16.92
CA ASP A 204 25.61 -0.47 15.84
C ASP A 204 26.30 -1.10 14.62
N VAL A 205 27.30 -1.96 14.85
CA VAL A 205 27.98 -2.69 13.76
C VAL A 205 26.99 -3.66 13.08
N ILE A 206 26.15 -4.35 13.85
CA ILE A 206 25.13 -5.26 13.30
C ILE A 206 24.11 -4.49 12.46
N ASP A 207 23.58 -3.37 12.98
CA ASP A 207 22.60 -2.54 12.28
C ASP A 207 23.18 -1.98 10.98
N ILE A 208 24.42 -1.48 11.01
CA ILE A 208 25.15 -1.04 9.81
C ILE A 208 25.25 -2.18 8.82
N LEU A 209 25.74 -3.36 9.23
CA LEU A 209 25.87 -4.51 8.34
C LEU A 209 24.49 -4.96 7.79
N TYR A 210 23.42 -4.87 8.58
CA TYR A 210 22.06 -5.18 8.17
C TYR A 210 21.54 -4.23 7.08
N GLU A 211 21.80 -2.92 7.22
CA GLU A 211 21.47 -1.91 6.21
C GLU A 211 22.15 -2.18 4.86
N PHE A 212 23.31 -2.84 4.86
CA PHE A 212 24.01 -3.28 3.64
C PHE A 212 23.68 -4.72 3.21
N GLY A 213 22.68 -5.37 3.82
CA GLY A 213 22.29 -6.75 3.49
C GLY A 213 23.34 -7.81 3.90
N LEU A 214 24.23 -7.48 4.83
CA LEU A 214 25.27 -8.36 5.37
C LEU A 214 24.77 -9.16 6.59
N THR A 215 23.61 -9.83 6.48
CA THR A 215 23.04 -10.63 7.58
C THR A 215 23.77 -11.96 7.81
N ILE A 216 24.26 -12.17 9.03
CA ILE A 216 25.12 -13.31 9.45
C ILE A 216 24.60 -14.70 8.99
N ALA A 217 23.28 -14.90 8.94
CA ALA A 217 22.67 -16.17 8.57
C ALA A 217 22.91 -16.55 7.10
N LYS A 218 22.65 -15.63 6.16
CA LYS A 218 22.73 -15.92 4.72
C LYS A 218 24.18 -16.11 4.24
N TYR A 219 25.17 -15.42 4.80
CA TYR A 219 26.59 -15.59 4.41
C TYR A 219 27.14 -16.94 4.88
N LYS A 220 26.77 -17.36 6.09
CA LYS A 220 27.18 -18.67 6.61
C LYS A 220 26.64 -19.78 5.71
N GLU A 221 25.39 -19.66 5.25
CA GLU A 221 24.80 -20.59 4.30
C GLU A 221 25.47 -20.55 2.93
N ILE A 222 25.79 -19.36 2.36
CA ILE A 222 26.55 -19.24 1.11
C ILE A 222 27.87 -20.02 1.19
N TYR A 223 28.67 -19.83 2.25
CA TYR A 223 29.94 -20.52 2.42
C TYR A 223 29.78 -22.04 2.62
N VAL A 224 28.74 -22.47 3.33
CA VAL A 224 28.43 -23.90 3.51
C VAL A 224 28.09 -24.55 2.16
N TYR A 225 27.21 -23.94 1.37
CA TYR A 225 26.84 -24.47 0.05
C TYR A 225 28.01 -24.42 -0.94
N HIS A 226 28.85 -23.39 -0.90
CA HIS A 226 30.04 -23.32 -1.73
C HIS A 226 31.05 -24.42 -1.38
N LYS A 227 31.29 -24.68 -0.09
CA LYS A 227 32.13 -25.82 0.35
C LYS A 227 31.56 -27.18 -0.05
N GLN A 228 30.25 -27.28 -0.26
CA GLN A 228 29.58 -28.48 -0.80
C GLN A 228 29.68 -28.58 -2.34
N GLY A 229 30.40 -27.68 -3.01
CA GLY A 229 30.61 -27.70 -4.46
C GLY A 229 29.43 -27.17 -5.28
N LYS A 230 28.49 -26.44 -4.67
CA LYS A 230 27.38 -25.80 -5.38
C LYS A 230 27.88 -24.60 -6.18
N THR A 231 27.33 -24.39 -7.38
CA THR A 231 27.69 -23.24 -8.22
C THR A 231 27.07 -21.95 -7.68
N ILE A 232 27.61 -20.80 -8.08
CA ILE A 232 27.14 -19.47 -7.66
C ILE A 232 25.66 -19.30 -7.98
N GLU A 233 25.22 -19.80 -9.13
CA GLU A 233 23.84 -19.73 -9.61
C GLU A 233 22.90 -20.58 -8.73
N GLN A 234 23.33 -21.78 -8.35
CA GLN A 234 22.56 -22.67 -7.47
C GLN A 234 22.40 -22.07 -6.06
N ILE A 235 23.45 -21.44 -5.54
CA ILE A 235 23.42 -20.78 -4.23
C ILE A 235 22.52 -19.54 -4.28
N SER A 236 22.59 -18.77 -5.36
CA SER A 236 21.78 -17.58 -5.61
C SER A 236 20.29 -17.92 -5.66
N GLU A 237 19.92 -18.95 -6.42
CA GLU A 237 18.55 -19.44 -6.51
C GLU A 237 18.06 -19.95 -5.14
N LYS A 238 18.87 -20.77 -4.45
CA LYS A 238 18.47 -21.39 -3.18
C LYS A 238 18.23 -20.41 -2.04
N LEU A 239 18.97 -19.30 -2.02
CA LEU A 239 18.91 -18.30 -0.95
C LEU A 239 18.11 -17.05 -1.31
N GLU A 240 17.51 -17.04 -2.51
CA GLU A 240 16.79 -15.91 -3.10
C GLU A 240 17.65 -14.64 -3.08
N LEU A 241 18.92 -14.78 -3.50
CA LEU A 241 19.89 -13.69 -3.57
C LEU A 241 20.29 -13.45 -5.02
N SER A 242 20.73 -12.24 -5.35
CA SER A 242 21.28 -12.00 -6.69
C SER A 242 22.59 -12.76 -6.90
N VAL A 243 22.82 -13.26 -8.12
CA VAL A 243 24.08 -13.92 -8.52
C VAL A 243 25.28 -13.00 -8.24
N PHE A 244 25.11 -11.69 -8.43
CA PHE A 244 26.13 -10.70 -8.12
C PHE A 244 26.50 -10.68 -6.63
N THR A 245 25.50 -10.75 -5.75
CA THR A 245 25.70 -10.81 -4.29
C THR A 245 26.47 -12.07 -3.91
N VAL A 246 26.10 -13.24 -4.44
CA VAL A 246 26.78 -14.51 -4.13
C VAL A 246 28.21 -14.54 -4.68
N ARG A 247 28.42 -14.06 -5.91
CA ARG A 247 29.75 -13.99 -6.54
C ARG A 247 30.72 -13.10 -5.75
N ARG A 248 30.23 -11.99 -5.20
CA ARG A 248 31.00 -11.05 -4.38
C ARG A 248 31.38 -11.61 -2.99
N VAL A 249 30.75 -12.69 -2.55
CA VAL A 249 31.04 -13.36 -1.27
C VAL A 249 32.04 -14.50 -1.44
N ILE A 250 31.98 -15.20 -2.57
CA ILE A 250 32.83 -16.36 -2.83
C ILE A 250 34.21 -15.95 -3.38
N ASN A 251 34.27 -14.88 -4.18
CA ASN A 251 35.50 -14.32 -4.76
C ASN A 251 36.02 -13.14 -3.93
#